data_AF-A0A1Z9RPC7-F1
#
_entry.id   AF-A0A1Z9RPC7-F1
#
_cell.length_a   1.000
_cell.length_b   1.000
_cell.length_c   1.000
_cell.angle_alpha   90.00
_cell.angle_beta   90.00
_cell.angle_gamma   90.00
#
_symmetry.space_group_name_H-M   'P 1'
#
loop_
_entity.id
_entity.type
_entity.pdbx_description
1 polymer ?
#
loop_
_entity_poly.entity_id
_entity_poly.type
_entity_poly.pdbx_seq_one_letter_code
_entity_poly.pdbx_strand_id
1 'polypeptide(L)' 'MRIIIILLVIFLVYLIVKSLFKKKAGRKIKTKKSIEYCRFCKAYVAPEEYCLNKNINYKDCKNYK' A
#
# COMPACT_ATOMS: atom_id res chain seq x y z
N MET A 1 -16.70 35.41 27.35
CA MET A 1 -17.05 35.48 25.91
C MET A 1 -15.82 35.38 25.00
N ARG A 2 -14.85 36.31 25.08
CA ARG A 2 -13.67 36.31 24.18
C ARG A 2 -12.75 35.07 24.32
N ILE A 3 -12.57 34.56 25.53
CA ILE A 3 -11.73 33.37 25.81
C ILE A 3 -12.31 32.10 25.16
N ILE A 4 -13.63 31.94 25.18
CA ILE A 4 -14.33 30.78 24.59
C ILE A 4 -14.11 30.74 23.07
N ILE A 5 -14.17 31.89 22.42
CA ILE A 5 -13.92 32.03 20.98
C ILE A 5 -12.48 31.62 20.64
N ILE A 6 -11.50 32.05 21.46
CA ILE A 6 -10.09 31.69 21.26
C ILE A 6 -9.88 30.17 21.38
N LEU A 7 -10.49 29.53 22.38
CA LEU A 7 -10.41 28.08 22.55
C LEU A 7 -11.03 27.31 21.37
N LEU A 8 -12.18 27.78 20.86
CA LEU A 8 -12.82 27.21 19.67
C LEU A 8 -11.93 27.30 18.44
N VAL A 9 -11.28 28.44 18.21
CA VAL A 9 -10.36 28.63 17.07
C VAL A 9 -9.17 27.68 17.16
N ILE A 10 -8.55 27.54 18.34
CA ILE A 10 -7.42 26.61 18.56
C ILE A 10 -7.85 25.17 18.28
N PHE A 11 -9.03 24.77 18.76
CA PHE A 11 -9.58 23.43 18.54
C PHE A 11 -9.81 23.12 17.04
N LEU A 12 -10.37 24.07 16.29
CA LEU A 12 -10.60 23.92 14.85
C LEU A 12 -9.27 23.78 14.08
N VAL A 13 -8.27 24.60 14.40
CA VAL A 13 -6.93 24.52 13.77
C VAL A 13 -6.29 23.14 14.06
N TYR A 14 -6.39 22.65 15.29
CA TYR A 14 -5.87 21.33 15.67
C TYR A 14 -6.53 20.19 14.86
N LEU A 15 -7.85 20.23 14.67
CA LEU A 15 -8.57 19.22 13.87
C LEU A 15 -8.13 19.22 12.40
N ILE A 16 -7.95 20.39 11.80
CA ILE A 16 -7.51 20.53 10.40
C ILE A 16 -6.10 19.94 10.23
N VAL A 17 -5.17 20.32 11.11
CA VAL A 17 -3.78 19.81 11.08
C VAL A 17 -3.77 18.29 11.27
N LYS A 18 -4.50 17.77 12.27
CA LYS A 18 -4.61 16.32 12.53
C LYS A 18 -5.17 15.55 11.34
N SER A 19 -6.17 16.10 10.64
CA SER A 19 -6.74 15.52 9.43
C SER A 19 -5.73 15.48 8.28
N LEU A 20 -4.94 16.55 8.09
CA LEU A 20 -3.90 16.61 7.07
C LEU A 20 -2.75 15.63 7.35
N PHE A 21 -2.34 15.47 8.61
CA PHE A 21 -1.32 14.49 9.00
C PHE A 21 -1.78 13.03 8.82
N LYS A 22 -3.06 12.71 9.12
CA LYS A 22 -3.63 11.38 8.86
C LYS A 22 -3.67 11.04 7.36
N LYS A 23 -3.90 12.03 6.49
CA LYS A 23 -3.88 11.82 5.02
C LYS A 23 -2.49 11.44 4.50
N LYS A 24 -1.40 11.88 5.13
CA LYS A 24 -0.03 11.54 4.73
C LYS A 24 0.39 10.11 5.12
N ALA A 25 -0.21 9.53 6.17
CA ALA A 25 0.03 8.15 6.57
C ALA A 25 -0.76 7.11 5.74
N GLY A 26 -1.70 7.55 4.90
CA GLY A 26 -2.65 6.70 4.19
C GLY A 26 -2.31 6.37 2.74
N ARG A 27 -1.28 6.99 2.14
CA ARG A 27 -0.69 6.43 0.91
C ARG A 27 0.34 5.39 1.33
N LYS A 28 -0.15 4.23 1.78
CA LYS A 28 0.52 2.98 1.42
C LYS A 28 0.54 2.99 -0.10
N ILE A 29 1.64 3.48 -0.68
CA ILE A 29 2.01 3.15 -2.04
C ILE A 29 1.83 1.64 -2.08
N LYS A 30 0.80 1.15 -2.78
CA LYS A 30 0.71 -0.27 -3.10
C LYS A 30 2.02 -0.52 -3.79
N THR A 31 2.96 -1.13 -3.09
CA THR A 31 4.28 -1.52 -3.59
C THR A 31 3.98 -2.12 -4.94
N LYS A 32 4.52 -1.51 -6.01
CA LYS A 32 4.40 -2.02 -7.37
C LYS A 32 4.71 -3.51 -7.24
N LYS A 33 3.71 -4.39 -7.33
CA LYS A 33 3.94 -5.84 -7.24
C LYS A 33 4.93 -6.10 -8.37
N SER A 34 6.17 -6.44 -8.05
CA SER A 34 7.20 -6.67 -9.05
C SER A 34 6.75 -7.88 -9.85
N ILE A 35 6.32 -7.64 -11.09
CA ILE A 35 6.02 -8.72 -12.01
C ILE A 35 7.38 -9.24 -12.47
N GLU A 36 7.67 -10.48 -12.16
CA GLU A 36 8.96 -11.09 -12.43
C GLU A 36 8.78 -12.26 -13.38
N TYR A 37 9.79 -12.48 -14.24
CA TYR A 37 9.73 -13.56 -15.20
C TYR A 37 9.94 -14.90 -14.50
N CYS A 38 8.94 -15.78 -14.62
CA CYS A 38 9.03 -17.13 -14.13
C CYS A 38 9.45 -18.09 -15.26
N ARG A 39 10.64 -18.70 -15.12
CA ARG A 39 11.18 -19.65 -16.11
C ARG A 39 10.31 -20.90 -16.25
N PHE A 40 9.75 -21.38 -15.15
CA PHE A 40 8.87 -22.56 -15.14
C PHE A 40 7.59 -22.34 -15.94
N CYS A 41 7.03 -21.13 -15.86
CA CYS A 41 5.78 -20.78 -16.52
C CYS A 41 5.99 -20.09 -17.88
N LYS A 42 7.25 -19.79 -18.22
CA LYS A 42 7.65 -19.00 -19.40
C LYS A 42 6.83 -17.71 -19.55
N ALA A 43 6.49 -17.10 -18.41
CA ALA A 43 5.58 -15.97 -18.34
C ALA A 43 5.97 -15.02 -17.20
N TYR A 44 5.58 -13.77 -17.34
CA TYR A 44 5.68 -12.75 -16.30
C TYR A 44 4.50 -12.90 -15.34
N VAL A 45 4.78 -13.13 -14.06
CA VAL A 45 3.74 -13.37 -13.04
C VAL A 45 4.00 -12.50 -11.81
N ALA A 46 2.92 -12.06 -11.17
CA ALA A 46 3.03 -11.40 -9.88
C ALA A 46 3.34 -12.42 -8.77
N PRO A 47 3.92 -11.99 -7.62
CA PRO A 47 4.30 -12.89 -6.53
C PRO A 47 3.15 -13.73 -5.95
N GLU A 48 1.92 -13.24 -6.10
CA GLU A 48 0.69 -13.83 -5.57
C GLU A 48 -0.15 -14.53 -6.65
N GLU A 49 0.29 -14.47 -7.91
CA GLU A 49 -0.39 -15.13 -9.02
C GLU A 49 0.16 -16.53 -9.24
N TYR A 50 -0.76 -17.44 -9.51
CA TYR A 50 -0.44 -18.81 -9.90
C TYR A 50 -0.36 -18.89 -11.41
N CYS A 51 0.56 -19.70 -11.90
CA CYS A 51 0.64 -20.00 -13.31
C CYS A 51 -0.55 -20.86 -13.75
N LEU A 52 -1.28 -20.38 -14.77
CA LEU A 52 -2.49 -20.98 -15.34
C LEU A 52 -2.38 -22.50 -15.57
N ASN A 53 -1.20 -23.00 -15.93
CA ASN A 53 -1.06 -24.39 -16.36
C ASN A 53 -0.62 -25.39 -15.28
N LYS A 54 -0.14 -24.94 -14.11
CA LYS A 54 0.53 -25.88 -13.17
C LYS A 54 0.33 -25.59 -11.69
N ASN A 55 -0.52 -24.62 -11.33
CA ASN A 55 -0.83 -24.28 -9.93
C ASN A 55 0.41 -23.91 -9.09
N ILE A 56 1.49 -23.48 -9.75
CA ILE A 56 2.75 -23.06 -9.12
C ILE A 56 2.74 -21.53 -9.02
N ASN A 57 3.11 -20.99 -7.86
CA ASN A 57 3.23 -19.56 -7.65
C ASN A 57 4.66 -19.07 -7.99
N TYR A 58 4.86 -17.75 -8.06
CA TYR A 58 6.19 -17.18 -8.30
C TYR A 58 7.23 -17.58 -7.23
N LYS A 59 6.86 -17.73 -5.95
CA LYS A 59 7.81 -18.14 -4.89
C LYS A 59 8.42 -19.50 -5.18
N ASP A 60 7.60 -20.43 -5.65
CA ASP A 60 8.03 -21.77 -6.05
C ASP A 60 8.85 -21.72 -7.34
N CYS A 61 8.54 -20.78 -8.24
CA CYS A 61 9.32 -20.56 -9.45
C CYS A 61 10.74 -20.05 -9.18
N LYS A 62 10.91 -19.17 -8.19
CA LYS A 62 12.23 -18.66 -7.80
C LYS A 62 13.14 -19.75 -7.21
N ASN A 63 12.53 -20.77 -6.61
CA ASN A 63 13.23 -21.90 -6.00
C ASN A 63 13.44 -23.08 -6.97
N TYR A 64 12.95 -22.97 -8.21
CA TYR A 64 13.13 -24.00 -9.24
C TYR A 64 14.51 -23.85 -9.90
N LYS A 65 15.49 -24.65 -9.43
CA LYS A 65 16.85 -24.72 -9.97
C LYS A 65 16.91 -25.52 -11.26
#